data_AF-A0A1Y4BSH9-F1
#
_entry.id   AF-A0A1Y4BSH9-F1
#
_cell.length_a   1.000
_cell.length_b   1.000
_cell.length_c   1.000
_cell.angle_alpha   90.00
_cell.angle_beta   90.00
_cell.angle_gamma   90.00
#
_symmetry.space_group_name_H-M   'P 1'
#
loop_
_entity.id
_entity.type
_entity.pdbx_description
1 polymer ?
#
loop_
_entity_poly.entity_id
_entity_poly.type
_entity_poly.pdbx_seq_one_letter_code
_entity_poly.pdbx_strand_id
1 'polypeptide(L)' 'MRNLKRTLSLVLAALMLMSMMVVGAGAAVKDFTDSDEIQHKEAVEVMVALNVVSGKDDGSYFAPTDTFTRE' A
#
# COMPACT_ATOMS: atom_id res chain seq x y z
N MET A 1 -26.12 -5.49 30.70
CA MET A 1 -25.79 -5.97 29.33
C MET A 1 -26.11 -4.98 28.20
N ARG A 2 -26.81 -3.86 28.42
CA ARG A 2 -27.23 -2.93 27.33
C ARG A 2 -26.08 -2.12 26.71
N ASN A 3 -25.13 -1.70 27.54
CA ASN A 3 -23.93 -0.96 27.20
C ASN A 3 -22.79 -1.87 26.75
N LEU A 4 -22.66 -3.06 27.35
CA LEU A 4 -21.60 -4.03 27.00
C LEU A 4 -21.68 -4.50 25.54
N LYS A 5 -22.88 -4.75 25.01
CA LYS A 5 -23.07 -5.08 23.58
C LYS A 5 -22.70 -3.92 22.65
N ARG A 6 -22.88 -2.67 23.11
CA ARG A 6 -22.53 -1.47 22.33
C ARG A 6 -21.03 -1.24 22.33
N THR A 7 -20.35 -1.39 23.47
CA THR A 7 -18.88 -1.31 23.53
C THR A 7 -18.22 -2.42 22.72
N LEU A 8 -18.72 -3.66 22.80
CA LEU A 8 -18.19 -4.76 21.99
C LEU A 8 -18.41 -4.52 20.47
N SER A 9 -19.58 -4.01 20.08
CA SER A 9 -19.83 -3.63 18.68
C SER A 9 -18.95 -2.47 18.20
N LEU A 10 -18.64 -1.52 19.09
CA LEU A 10 -17.80 -0.37 18.77
C LEU A 10 -16.33 -0.79 18.65
N VAL A 11 -15.85 -1.70 19.50
CA VAL A 11 -14.50 -2.29 19.37
C VAL A 11 -14.38 -3.09 18.08
N LEU A 12 -15.38 -3.89 17.72
CA LEU A 12 -15.35 -4.64 16.45
C LEU A 12 -15.35 -3.70 15.23
N ALA A 13 -16.14 -2.62 15.26
CA ALA A 13 -16.12 -1.61 14.21
C ALA A 13 -14.76 -0.89 14.13
N ALA A 14 -14.16 -0.55 15.27
CA ALA A 14 -12.83 0.05 15.31
C ALA A 14 -11.76 -0.89 14.74
N LEU A 15 -11.81 -2.19 15.06
CA LEU A 15 -10.91 -3.20 14.48
C LEU A 15 -11.07 -3.32 12.96
N MET A 16 -12.31 -3.32 12.45
CA MET A 16 -12.57 -3.35 11.01
C MET A 16 -12.03 -2.09 10.32
N LEU A 17 -12.22 -0.90 10.91
CA LEU A 17 -11.69 0.35 10.36
C LEU A 17 -10.15 0.38 10.36
N MET A 18 -9.52 -0.10 11.45
CA MET A 18 -8.06 -0.20 11.53
C MET A 18 -7.50 -1.19 10.50
N SER A 19 -8.20 -2.30 10.22
CA SER A 19 -7.77 -3.27 9.20
C SER A 19 -7.77 -2.71 7.77
N MET A 20 -8.66 -1.76 7.48
CA MET A 20 -8.71 -1.10 6.17
C MET A 20 -7.64 0.00 6.03
N MET A 21 -7.25 0.64 7.14
CA MET A 21 -6.22 1.70 7.12
C MET A 21 -4.78 1.17 7.00
N VAL A 22 -4.51 -0.09 7.31
CA VAL A 22 -3.15 -0.68 7.20
C VAL A 22 -2.76 -1.00 5.74
N VAL A 23 -3.73 -1.03 4.82
CA VAL A 23 -3.48 -1.30 3.40
C VAL A 23 -3.07 -0.04 2.62
N GLY A 24 -3.17 1.16 3.20
CA GLY A 24 -2.79 2.41 2.55
C GLY A 24 -1.63 3.12 3.24
N ALA A 25 -0.64 3.53 2.45
CA ALA A 25 0.38 4.54 2.78
C ALA A 25 1.71 4.07 3.42
N GLY A 26 2.18 2.84 3.20
CA GLY A 26 3.58 2.57 3.54
C GLY A 26 4.15 1.19 3.27
N ALA A 27 3.52 0.34 2.45
CA ALA A 27 4.07 -0.98 2.12
C ALA A 27 4.64 -1.06 0.70
N ALA A 28 3.90 -0.57 -0.29
CA ALA A 28 4.29 -0.73 -1.67
C ALA A 28 5.66 -0.12 -2.01
N VAL A 29 6.00 1.07 -1.48
CA VAL A 29 7.28 1.70 -1.80
C VAL A 29 8.43 0.97 -1.14
N LYS A 30 8.33 0.63 0.16
CA LYS A 30 9.40 -0.04 0.93
C LYS A 30 9.70 -1.48 0.46
N ASP A 31 8.78 -2.08 -0.29
CA ASP A 31 8.96 -3.41 -0.86
C ASP A 31 9.90 -3.36 -2.09
N PHE A 32 10.19 -2.16 -2.62
CA PHE A 32 11.19 -1.97 -3.66
C PHE A 32 12.59 -1.74 -3.08
N THR A 33 13.54 -2.53 -3.56
CA THR A 33 14.96 -2.45 -3.21
C THR A 33 15.63 -1.14 -3.62
N ASP A 34 15.03 -0.41 -4.57
CA ASP A 34 15.45 0.90 -5.09
C ASP A 34 14.56 2.06 -4.60
N SER A 35 13.87 1.88 -3.46
CA SER A 35 13.05 2.89 -2.78
C SER A 35 13.68 4.27 -2.63
N ASP A 36 15.01 4.34 -2.54
CA ASP A 36 15.77 5.56 -2.31
C ASP A 36 15.94 6.41 -3.58
N GLU A 37 15.83 5.79 -4.76
CA GLU A 37 15.91 6.48 -6.05
C GLU A 37 14.55 7.05 -6.49
N ILE A 38 13.46 6.60 -5.86
CA ILE A 38 12.10 7.06 -6.15
C ILE A 38 11.89 8.47 -5.59
N GLN A 39 11.82 9.47 -6.46
CA GLN A 39 11.58 10.87 -6.07
C GLN A 39 10.12 11.16 -5.74
N HIS A 40 9.17 10.51 -6.43
CA HIS A 40 7.73 10.72 -6.26
C HIS A 40 7.07 9.52 -5.58
N LYS A 41 7.48 9.24 -4.33
CA LYS A 41 7.10 8.04 -3.56
C LYS A 41 5.58 7.88 -3.42
N GLU A 42 4.85 8.96 -3.17
CA GLU A 42 3.39 8.92 -3.04
C GLU A 42 2.67 8.56 -4.35
N ALA A 43 3.17 9.07 -5.48
CA ALA A 43 2.57 8.76 -6.79
C ALA A 43 2.81 7.30 -7.15
N VAL A 44 4.03 6.79 -6.93
CA VAL A 44 4.36 5.38 -7.13
C VAL A 44 3.51 4.49 -6.23
N GLU A 45 3.34 4.87 -4.97
CA GLU A 45 2.52 4.12 -4.02
C GLU A 45 1.06 3.99 -4.47
N VAL A 46 0.44 5.10 -4.90
CA VAL A 46 -0.95 5.07 -5.38
C VAL A 46 -1.07 4.20 -6.65
N MET A 47 -0.08 4.26 -7.54
CA MET A 47 -0.11 3.48 -8.78
C MET A 47 0.12 1.99 -8.54
N VAL A 48 0.96 1.61 -7.57
CA VAL A 48 1.15 0.21 -7.16
C VAL A 48 -0.08 -0.30 -6.40
N ALA A 49 -0.68 0.52 -5.53
CA ALA A 49 -1.92 0.17 -4.84
C ALA A 49 -3.10 -0.04 -5.80
N LEU A 50 -3.16 0.73 -6.90
CA LEU A 50 -4.12 0.57 -7.98
C LEU A 50 -3.74 -0.54 -8.98
N ASN A 51 -2.62 -1.23 -8.76
CA ASN A 51 -2.08 -2.28 -9.64
C ASN A 51 -1.89 -1.81 -11.10
N VAL A 52 -1.58 -0.52 -11.27
CA VAL A 52 -1.28 0.10 -12.57
C VAL A 52 0.19 -0.09 -12.93
N VAL A 53 1.05 -0.18 -11.91
CA VAL A 53 2.48 -0.45 -12.07
C VAL A 53 2.87 -1.54 -11.08
N SER A 54 3.47 -2.63 -11.58
CA SER A 54 4.16 -3.62 -10.76
C SER A 54 5.66 -3.43 -10.90
N GLY A 55 6.44 -3.92 -9.93
CA GLY A 55 7.88 -4.07 -10.12
C GLY A 55 8.20 -4.98 -11.32
N LYS A 56 9.49 -5.07 -11.68
CA LYS A 56 9.99 -6.03 -12.68
C LYS A 56 9.61 -7.48 -12.34
N ASP A 57 10.02 -8.46 -13.14
CA ASP A 57 9.62 -9.87 -13.07
C ASP A 57 9.66 -10.54 -11.68
N ASP A 58 10.46 -10.02 -10.75
CA ASP A 58 10.59 -10.50 -9.35
C ASP A 58 9.82 -9.64 -8.32
N GLY A 59 9.15 -8.57 -8.74
CA GLY A 59 8.42 -7.64 -7.88
C GLY A 59 9.30 -6.69 -7.05
N SER A 60 10.59 -6.99 -6.93
CA SER A 60 11.54 -6.33 -6.01
C SER A 60 12.13 -4.98 -6.49
N TYR A 61 12.00 -4.63 -7.78
CA TYR A 61 12.59 -3.41 -8.36
C TYR A 61 11.53 -2.59 -9.10
N PHE A 62 11.43 -1.30 -8.75
CA PHE A 62 10.58 -0.35 -9.46
C PHE A 62 11.25 0.20 -10.74
N ALA A 63 12.58 0.34 -10.72
CA ALA A 63 13.42 0.87 -11.79
C ALA A 63 13.00 2.26 -12.30
N PRO A 64 13.02 3.31 -11.44
CA PRO A 64 12.50 4.64 -11.76
C PRO A 64 13.24 5.33 -12.92
N THR A 65 14.48 4.92 -13.23
CA THR A 65 15.31 5.48 -14.29
C THR A 65 15.26 4.71 -15.61
N ASP A 66 14.63 3.54 -15.61
CA ASP A 66 14.59 2.70 -16.81
C ASP A 66 13.60 3.22 -17.85
N THR A 67 13.88 2.95 -19.12
CA THR A 67 13.00 3.32 -20.22
C THR A 67 11.94 2.24 -20.42
N PHE A 68 10.66 2.62 -20.38
CA PHE A 68 9.56 1.73 -20.74
C PHE A 68 9.58 1.43 -22.24
N THR A 69 9.57 0.14 -22.59
CA THR A 69 9.34 -0.33 -23.96
C THR A 69 7.83 -0.53 -24.20
N ARG A 70 7.39 -0.33 -25.45
CA ARG A 70 5.99 -0.51 -25.85
C ARG A 70 5.78 -1.98 -26.22
N GLU A 71 5.58 -2.85 -25.24
CA GLU A 71 5.11 -4.22 -25.44
C GLU A 71 3.58 -4.25 -25.41
#